data_AF-A0A6M1LQQ1-F1
#
_entry.id   AF-A0A6M1LQQ1-F1
#
_cell.length_a   1.000
_cell.length_b   1.000
_cell.length_c   1.000
_cell.angle_alpha   90.00
_cell.angle_beta   90.00
_cell.angle_gamma   90.00
#
_symmetry.space_group_name_H-M   'P 1'
#
loop_
_entity.id
_entity.type
_entity.pdbx_description
1 polymer ?
#
loop_
_entity_poly.entity_id
_entity_poly.type
_entity_poly.pdbx_seq_one_letter_code
_entity_poly.pdbx_strand_id
1 'polypeptide(L)' 'MNALVFLVPAALFLGLLALGLFLWTLRNRQYEDLDGAASRILFDDQPPKESRR' A
#
# COMPACT_ATOMS: atom_id res chain seq x y z
N MET A 1 2.68 -2.65 -37.84
CA MET A 1 3.33 -1.45 -37.26
C MET A 1 2.24 -0.49 -36.79
N ASN A 2 1.80 -0.57 -35.53
CA ASN A 2 0.97 0.47 -34.87
C ASN A 2 0.81 0.28 -33.34
N ALA A 3 1.48 -0.70 -32.72
CA ALA A 3 1.26 -1.03 -31.31
C ALA A 3 1.56 0.16 -30.38
N LEU A 4 2.51 1.02 -30.76
CA LEU A 4 2.86 2.23 -30.03
C LEU A 4 1.67 3.20 -29.85
N VAL A 5 0.74 3.26 -30.80
CA VAL A 5 -0.45 4.12 -30.70
C VAL A 5 -1.37 3.69 -29.56
N PHE A 6 -1.37 2.42 -29.19
CA PHE A 6 -2.14 1.91 -28.05
C PHE A 6 -1.29 1.85 -26.77
N LEU A 7 -0.02 1.46 -26.88
CA LEU A 7 0.88 1.30 -25.75
C LEU A 7 1.23 2.63 -25.08
N VAL A 8 1.40 3.71 -25.84
CA VAL A 8 1.76 5.02 -25.28
C VAL A 8 0.61 5.58 -24.41
N PRO A 9 -0.64 5.69 -24.90
CA PRO A 9 -1.76 6.10 -24.04
C PRO A 9 -1.99 5.15 -22.86
N ALA A 10 -1.86 3.84 -23.07
CA ALA A 10 -2.02 2.86 -21.99
C ALA A 10 -0.97 3.06 -20.89
N ALA A 11 0.31 3.27 -21.25
CA ALA A 11 1.37 3.53 -20.29
C ALA A 11 1.14 4.85 -19.53
N LEU A 12 0.73 5.91 -20.22
CA LEU A 12 0.40 7.19 -19.58
C LEU A 12 -0.78 7.04 -18.62
N PHE A 13 -1.83 6.33 -19.03
CA PHE A 13 -2.99 6.06 -18.18
C PHE A 13 -2.60 5.28 -16.92
N LEU A 14 -1.81 4.21 -17.07
CA LEU A 14 -1.32 3.43 -15.94
C LEU A 14 -0.43 4.26 -15.01
N GLY A 15 0.42 5.13 -15.56
CA GLY A 15 1.23 6.06 -14.77
C GLY A 15 0.40 7.05 -13.96
N LEU A 16 -0.62 7.63 -14.58
CA LEU A 16 -1.56 8.53 -13.89
C LEU A 16 -2.39 7.78 -12.83
N LEU A 17 -2.83 6.57 -13.13
CA LEU A 17 -3.58 5.73 -12.19
C LEU A 17 -2.72 5.37 -10.98
N ALA A 18 -1.47 4.95 -11.19
CA ALA A 18 -0.52 4.69 -10.11
C ALA A 18 -0.25 5.94 -9.26
N LEU A 19 -0.05 7.10 -9.90
CA LEU A 19 0.14 8.36 -9.18
C LEU A 19 -1.11 8.75 -8.38
N GLY A 20 -2.30 8.60 -8.96
CA GLY A 20 -3.57 8.89 -8.29
C GLY A 20 -3.78 8.00 -7.06
N LEU A 21 -3.51 6.69 -7.18
CA LEU A 21 -3.55 5.75 -6.06
C LEU A 21 -2.55 6.14 -4.98
N PHE A 22 -1.31 6.48 -5.36
CA PHE A 22 -0.27 6.91 -4.41
C PHE A 22 -0.66 8.19 -3.65
N LEU A 23 -1.22 9.19 -4.32
CA LEU A 23 -1.70 10.40 -3.65
C LEU A 23 -2.89 10.12 -2.74
N TRP A 24 -3.76 9.17 -3.12
CA TRP A 24 -4.88 8.73 -2.28
C TRP A 24 -4.41 8.01 -1.01
N THR A 25 -3.39 7.15 -1.07
CA THR A 25 -2.83 6.48 0.13
C THR A 25 -2.19 7.47 1.09
N LEU A 26 -1.48 8.48 0.56
CA LEU A 26 -0.94 9.59 1.37
C LEU A 26 -2.05 10.37 2.08
N ARG A 27 -3.13 10.73 1.37
CA ARG A 27 -4.28 11.44 1.96
C ARG A 27 -4.95 10.62 3.07
N ASN A 28 -5.01 9.29 2.91
CA ASN A 28 -5.61 8.40 3.89
C ASN A 28 -4.70 8.07 5.07
N ARG A 29 -3.52 8.69 5.17
CA ARG A 29 -2.58 8.48 6.28
C ARG A 29 -2.16 7.02 6.46
N GLN A 30 -2.21 6.21 5.39
CA GLN A 30 -1.86 4.78 5.47
C GLN A 30 -0.42 4.53 5.90
N TYR A 31 0.47 5.51 5.75
CA TYR A 31 1.87 5.42 6.10
C TYR A 31 2.20 5.95 7.51
N GLU A 32 1.21 6.39 8.29
CA GLU A 32 1.46 6.91 9.65
C GLU A 32 1.83 5.82 10.66
N ASP A 33 1.44 4.56 10.41
CA ASP A 33 1.68 3.44 11.33
C ASP A 33 2.35 2.23 10.65
N LEU A 34 3.39 2.48 9.86
CA LEU A 34 4.19 1.41 9.25
C LEU A 34 5.00 0.65 10.31
N ASP A 35 5.59 1.37 11.26
CA ASP A 35 6.43 0.78 12.31
C ASP A 35 5.62 -0.07 13.29
N GLY A 36 4.42 0.38 13.67
CA GLY A 36 3.50 -0.39 14.49
C GLY A 36 2.97 -1.63 13.75
N ALA A 37 2.69 -1.54 12.46
CA ALA A 37 2.32 -2.71 11.65
C ALA A 37 3.45 -3.75 11.59
N ALA A 38 4.70 -3.32 11.41
CA ALA A 38 5.88 -4.19 11.38
C ALA A 38 6.20 -4.84 12.74
N SER A 39 5.93 -4.14 13.85
CA SER A 39 6.08 -4.74 15.18
C SER A 39 5.00 -5.78 15.47
N ARG A 40 3.74 -5.54 15.08
CA ARG A 40 2.63 -6.48 15.29
C ARG A 40 2.84 -7.82 14.58
N ILE A 41 3.30 -7.82 13.32
CA ILE A 41 3.53 -9.06 12.57
C ILE A 41 4.57 -9.99 13.22
N LEU A 42 5.53 -9.45 13.99
CA LEU A 42 6.51 -10.27 14.71
C LEU A 42 5.91 -10.96 15.95
N PHE A 43 4.83 -10.39 16.51
CA PHE A 43 4.22 -10.85 17.75
C PHE A 43 2.82 -11.45 17.56
N ASP A 44 2.29 -11.48 16.34
CA ASP A 44 0.93 -11.97 16.01
C ASP A 44 0.69 -13.43 16.42
N ASP A 45 1.75 -14.25 16.49
CA ASP A 45 1.66 -15.65 16.92
C ASP A 45 1.74 -15.84 18.45
N GLN A 46 2.01 -14.78 19.23
CA GLN A 46 2.06 -14.90 20.68
C GLN A 46 0.65 -14.93 21.27
N PRO A 47 0.29 -15.98 22.03
CA PRO A 47 -1.01 -16.04 22.68
C PRO A 47 -1.14 -14.86 23.68
N PRO A 48 -2.33 -14.27 23.84
CA PRO A 48 -2.54 -13.19 24.78
C PRO A 48 -2.06 -13.63 26.16
N LYS A 49 -1.12 -12.86 26.75
CA LYS A 49 -0.72 -13.11 28.14
C LYS A 49 -1.95 -12.90 29.01
N GLU A 50 -2.52 -14.01 29.47
CA GLU A 50 -3.59 -14.02 30.46
C GLU A 50 -3.07 -13.28 31.69
N SER A 51 -3.53 -12.04 31.87
CA SER A 51 -3.26 -11.27 33.07
C SER A 51 -4.09 -11.91 34.19
N ARG A 52 -3.47 -12.85 34.88
CA ARG A 52 -3.98 -13.31 36.18
C ARG A 52 -4.02 -12.11 37.11
N ARG A 53 -5.24 -11.60 37.30
CA ARG A 53 -5.62 -10.73 38.41
C ARG A 53 -5.41 -11.44 39.74
#